data_AF-A0A9C9N3M5-F1
#
_entry.id   AF-A0A9C9N3M5-F1
#
_cell.length_a   1.000
_cell.length_b   1.000
_cell.length_c   1.000
_cell.angle_alpha   90.00
_cell.angle_beta   90.00
_cell.angle_gamma   90.00
#
_symmetry.space_group_name_H-M   'P 1'
#
loop_
_entity.id
_entity.type
_entity.pdbx_description
1 polymer ?
#
loop_
_entity_poly.entity_id
_entity_poly.type
_entity_poly.pdbx_seq_one_letter_code
_entity_poly.pdbx_strand_id
1 'polypeptide(L)'
;VEALQAQADALTVENVRLREYEAEVEQYRALLNFVSEYPISAFVGADVVSREEACETYPCGEVVGGEPNPYLRYVTINVGAQHGVEVGMPVTSGGPGLIGRIAEVAPRTAKVQLLNDPQSAVAALLQTSRATGLVVGQSDGTLRMEYIRQEETINVGDRVLTSGLGGFIPKDLVVGQVVEVQQTDYESFQAAIVRPVVDYARLELVLVITDFAPVPVEVE
;
A
#
# COMPACT_ATOMS: atom_id res chain seq x y z
N VAL A 1 25.78 45.55 11.25
CA VAL A 1 26.07 44.24 10.63
C VAL A 1 25.56 43.13 11.53
N GLU A 2 25.93 43.13 12.80
CA GLU A 2 25.51 42.14 13.80
C GLU A 2 23.97 42.05 13.98
N ALA A 3 23.27 43.18 14.05
CA ALA A 3 21.80 43.20 14.15
C ALA A 3 21.09 42.67 12.88
N LEU A 4 21.70 42.83 11.70
CA LEU A 4 21.17 42.30 10.45
C LEU A 4 21.42 40.79 10.34
N GLN A 5 22.55 40.30 10.85
CA GLN A 5 22.84 38.86 10.93
C GLN A 5 21.90 38.16 11.90
N ALA A 6 21.69 38.72 13.10
CA ALA A 6 20.74 38.18 14.06
C ALA A 6 19.30 38.11 13.50
N GLN A 7 18.89 39.10 12.70
CA GLN A 7 17.59 39.11 12.05
C GLN A 7 17.49 38.09 10.91
N ALA A 8 18.57 37.90 10.12
CA ALA A 8 18.63 36.87 9.09
C ALA A 8 18.57 35.45 9.68
N ASP A 9 19.25 35.22 10.80
CA ASP A 9 19.23 33.93 11.50
C ASP A 9 17.83 33.64 12.07
N ALA A 10 17.18 34.63 12.69
CA ALA A 10 15.81 34.49 13.18
C ALA A 10 14.80 34.19 12.06
N LEU A 11 14.90 34.90 10.94
CA LEU A 11 14.06 34.64 9.75
C LEU A 11 14.31 33.27 9.13
N THR A 12 15.54 32.76 9.21
CA THR A 12 15.89 31.42 8.72
C THR A 12 15.25 30.35 9.59
N VAL A 13 15.32 30.48 10.91
CA VAL A 13 14.65 29.58 11.86
C VAL A 13 13.14 29.60 11.65
N GLU A 14 12.55 30.78 11.47
CA GLU A 14 11.12 30.92 11.21
C GLU A 14 10.71 30.31 9.87
N ASN A 15 11.51 30.46 8.81
CA ASN A 15 11.27 29.79 7.53
C ASN A 15 11.32 28.27 7.63
N VAL A 16 12.27 27.71 8.40
CA VAL A 16 12.35 26.26 8.62
C VAL A 16 11.09 25.77 9.34
N ARG A 17 10.70 26.42 10.43
CA ARG A 17 9.49 26.07 11.18
C ARG A 17 8.22 26.19 10.34
N LEU A 18 8.08 27.25 9.53
CA LEU A 18 6.93 27.42 8.64
C LEU A 18 6.85 26.30 7.60
N ARG A 19 7.97 25.88 7.02
CA ARG A 19 8.01 24.74 6.09
C ARG A 19 7.63 23.42 6.74
N GLU A 20 8.05 23.20 7.98
CA GLU A 20 7.62 22.02 8.76
C GLU A 20 6.11 22.02 8.96
N TYR A 21 5.53 23.16 9.36
CA TYR A 21 4.07 23.30 9.51
C TYR A 21 3.33 23.13 8.18
N GLU A 22 3.86 23.67 7.07
CA GLU A 22 3.26 23.50 5.75
C GLU A 22 3.22 22.03 5.34
N ALA A 23 4.30 21.28 5.55
CA ALA A 23 4.35 19.84 5.26
C ALA A 23 3.35 19.04 6.09
N GLU A 24 3.21 19.37 7.38
CA GLU A 24 2.23 18.74 8.28
C GLU A 24 0.78 19.03 7.81
N VAL A 25 0.47 20.27 7.44
CA VAL A 25 -0.85 20.66 6.92
C VAL A 25 -1.17 19.97 5.59
N GLU A 26 -0.19 19.85 4.69
CA GLU A 26 -0.36 19.11 3.43
C GLU A 26 -0.67 17.63 3.68
N GLN A 27 0.04 16.99 4.62
CA GLN A 27 -0.22 15.61 5.00
C GLN A 27 -1.65 15.44 5.56
N TYR A 28 -2.09 16.31 6.47
CA TYR A 28 -3.45 16.25 7.01
C TYR A 28 -4.51 16.46 5.94
N ARG A 29 -4.30 17.39 5.00
CA ARG A 29 -5.22 17.60 3.88
C ARG A 29 -5.29 16.39 2.96
N ALA A 30 -4.15 15.74 2.69
CA ALA A 30 -4.12 14.52 1.89
C ALA A 30 -4.95 13.39 2.55
N LEU A 31 -4.83 13.23 3.87
CA LEU A 31 -5.64 12.28 4.65
C LEU A 31 -7.14 12.60 4.57
N LEU A 32 -7.52 13.86 4.77
CA LEU A 32 -8.92 14.28 4.70
C LEU A 32 -9.52 14.07 3.30
N ASN A 33 -8.76 14.42 2.25
CA ASN A 33 -9.20 14.22 0.87
C ASN A 33 -9.38 12.73 0.57
N PHE A 34 -8.44 11.89 1.01
CA PHE A 34 -8.54 10.43 0.86
C PHE A 34 -9.84 9.87 1.47
N VAL A 35 -10.20 10.29 2.68
CA VAL A 35 -11.45 9.84 3.33
C VAL A 35 -12.69 10.33 2.57
N SER A 36 -12.62 11.50 1.93
CA SER A 36 -13.75 12.06 1.19
C SER A 36 -13.95 11.48 -0.22
N GLU A 37 -12.87 11.01 -0.86
CA GLU A 37 -12.86 10.61 -2.27
C GLU A 37 -13.09 9.09 -2.46
N TYR A 38 -12.81 8.29 -1.43
CA TYR A 38 -12.94 6.84 -1.46
C TYR A 38 -14.16 6.38 -0.64
N PRO A 39 -14.79 5.23 -0.96
CA PRO A 39 -15.93 4.70 -0.22
C PRO A 39 -15.50 4.03 1.11
N ILE A 40 -14.59 4.66 1.84
CA ILE A 40 -14.02 4.19 3.10
C ILE A 40 -14.77 4.87 4.24
N SER A 41 -15.46 4.09 5.06
CA SER A 41 -16.25 4.59 6.19
C SER A 41 -15.48 4.61 7.50
N ALA A 42 -14.43 3.78 7.65
CA ALA A 42 -13.60 3.78 8.84
C ALA A 42 -12.16 3.33 8.57
N PHE A 43 -11.23 3.89 9.35
CA PHE A 43 -9.82 3.51 9.34
C PHE A 43 -9.19 3.69 10.72
N VAL A 44 -8.07 3.00 10.94
CA VAL A 44 -7.23 3.11 12.13
C VAL A 44 -5.81 3.45 11.69
N GLY A 45 -5.28 4.57 12.18
CA GLY A 45 -3.88 4.93 11.97
C GLY A 45 -2.94 4.12 12.86
N ALA A 46 -1.78 3.75 12.34
CA ALA A 46 -0.79 2.96 13.07
C ALA A 46 0.65 3.31 12.66
N ASP A 47 1.57 3.16 13.61
CA ASP A 47 3.01 3.26 13.38
C ASP A 47 3.58 1.90 13.01
N VAL A 48 4.51 1.89 12.07
CA VAL A 48 5.34 0.72 11.76
C VAL A 48 6.43 0.59 12.82
N VAL A 49 6.31 -0.44 13.65
CA VAL A 49 7.22 -0.67 14.80
C VAL A 49 8.32 -1.67 14.51
N SER A 50 8.15 -2.51 13.48
CA SER A 50 9.18 -3.43 13.03
C SER A 50 9.04 -3.75 11.55
N ARG A 51 10.17 -3.96 10.88
CA ARG A 51 10.28 -4.45 9.51
C ARG A 51 11.07 -5.76 9.58
N GLU A 52 10.42 -6.81 10.07
CA GLU A 52 11.03 -8.13 10.20
C GLU A 52 10.96 -8.85 8.84
N GLU A 53 12.12 -9.28 8.31
CA GLU A 53 12.20 -10.30 7.24
C GLU A 53 12.02 -11.73 7.79
N ALA A 54 11.90 -11.90 9.12
CA ALA A 54 11.43 -13.09 9.81
C ALA A 54 11.20 -12.75 11.31
N CYS A 55 10.22 -13.39 11.96
CA CYS A 55 9.84 -13.19 13.37
C CYS A 55 11.05 -13.35 14.32
N GLU A 56 11.44 -12.30 15.06
CA GLU A 56 12.45 -12.37 16.13
C GLU A 56 11.83 -12.30 17.54
N THR A 57 10.54 -11.98 17.70
CA THR A 57 9.93 -11.86 19.05
C THR A 57 8.61 -12.63 19.24
N TYR A 58 8.66 -13.56 20.20
CA TYR A 58 7.64 -14.54 20.65
C TYR A 58 6.33 -13.88 21.18
N PRO A 59 5.13 -14.54 21.17
CA PRO A 59 4.85 -15.94 20.86
C PRO A 59 4.52 -16.21 19.39
N CYS A 60 5.55 -16.51 18.62
CA CYS A 60 5.47 -17.29 17.39
C CYS A 60 5.44 -18.77 17.84
N GLY A 61 4.31 -19.45 17.68
CA GLY A 61 4.21 -20.88 17.94
C GLY A 61 5.31 -21.61 17.17
N GLU A 62 6.16 -22.33 17.91
CA GLU A 62 7.07 -23.38 17.44
C GLU A 62 7.43 -23.34 15.92
N VAL A 63 8.30 -22.41 15.53
CA VAL A 63 9.08 -22.55 14.29
C VAL A 63 10.53 -22.76 14.69
N VAL A 64 10.93 -24.02 14.69
CA VAL A 64 12.31 -24.46 14.83
C VAL A 64 13.07 -24.05 13.58
N GLY A 65 13.88 -22.99 13.66
CA GLY A 65 14.88 -22.63 12.66
C GLY A 65 14.34 -22.17 11.31
N GLY A 66 14.42 -20.87 11.04
CA GLY A 66 14.26 -20.33 9.70
C GLY A 66 15.30 -19.23 9.48
N GLU A 67 16.16 -19.41 8.49
CA GLU A 67 16.97 -18.32 7.93
C GLU A 67 16.04 -17.15 7.54
N PRO A 68 16.50 -15.88 7.58
CA PRO A 68 15.72 -14.76 7.06
C PRO A 68 15.26 -15.11 5.65
N ASN A 69 13.94 -15.14 5.45
CA ASN A 69 13.36 -15.62 4.20
C ASN A 69 13.15 -14.42 3.28
N PRO A 70 13.98 -14.20 2.25
CA PRO A 70 13.84 -13.06 1.33
C PRO A 70 12.53 -13.09 0.51
N TYR A 71 11.78 -14.20 0.59
CA TYR A 71 10.49 -14.40 -0.08
C TYR A 71 9.30 -13.96 0.77
N LEU A 72 9.49 -13.59 2.04
CA LEU A 72 8.42 -13.15 2.94
C LEU A 72 8.65 -11.71 3.36
N ARG A 73 7.70 -10.83 3.05
CA ARG A 73 7.79 -9.38 3.27
C ARG A 73 6.65 -8.92 4.16
N TYR A 74 6.97 -8.69 5.43
CA TYR A 74 6.03 -8.23 6.43
C TYR A 74 6.50 -6.97 7.12
N VAL A 75 5.53 -6.19 7.62
CA VAL A 75 5.78 -5.14 8.61
C VAL A 75 4.85 -5.32 9.79
N THR A 76 5.32 -4.97 10.99
CA THR A 76 4.51 -5.01 12.21
C THR A 76 4.05 -3.61 12.56
N ILE A 77 2.76 -3.49 12.88
CA ILE A 77 2.13 -2.23 13.27
C ILE A 77 1.67 -2.26 14.73
N ASN A 78 1.62 -1.09 15.38
CA ASN A 78 1.26 -0.95 16.81
C ASN A 78 -0.24 -0.93 17.12
N VAL A 79 -1.06 -1.50 16.23
CA VAL A 79 -2.50 -1.69 16.41
C VAL A 79 -2.87 -3.14 16.17
N GLY A 80 -3.96 -3.62 16.75
CA GLY A 80 -4.34 -5.03 16.77
C GLY A 80 -5.80 -5.22 17.12
N ALA A 81 -6.20 -6.40 17.58
CA ALA A 81 -7.61 -6.75 17.80
C ALA A 81 -8.35 -5.78 18.75
N GLN A 82 -7.67 -5.23 19.77
CA GLN A 82 -8.27 -4.24 20.68
C GLN A 82 -8.64 -2.92 20.00
N HIS A 83 -8.10 -2.67 18.82
CA HIS A 83 -8.34 -1.49 18.00
C HIS A 83 -9.31 -1.78 16.84
N GLY A 84 -9.93 -2.97 16.80
CA GLY A 84 -10.84 -3.39 15.73
C GLY A 84 -10.13 -3.84 14.45
N VAL A 85 -8.83 -4.18 14.52
CA VAL A 85 -8.08 -4.72 13.39
C VAL A 85 -8.33 -6.23 13.27
N GLU A 86 -8.62 -6.68 12.05
CA GLU A 86 -8.89 -8.08 11.72
C GLU A 86 -8.03 -8.56 10.54
N VAL A 87 -7.84 -9.87 10.46
CA VAL A 87 -7.13 -10.50 9.33
C VAL A 87 -7.86 -10.21 8.03
N GLY A 88 -7.10 -9.87 6.99
CA GLY A 88 -7.61 -9.54 5.66
C GLY A 88 -7.89 -8.05 5.45
N MET A 89 -7.91 -7.23 6.50
CA MET A 89 -8.14 -5.78 6.35
C MET A 89 -7.08 -5.13 5.46
N PRO A 90 -7.46 -4.25 4.52
CA PRO A 90 -6.52 -3.55 3.66
C PRO A 90 -5.69 -2.54 4.44
N VAL A 91 -4.42 -2.37 4.06
CA VAL A 91 -3.53 -1.39 4.64
C VAL A 91 -3.04 -0.45 3.55
N THR A 92 -3.16 0.86 3.78
CA THR A 92 -2.72 1.91 2.86
C THR A 92 -1.68 2.81 3.50
N SER A 93 -0.95 3.53 2.66
CA SER A 93 -0.19 4.71 3.07
C SER A 93 -1.14 5.79 3.63
N GLY A 94 -0.61 6.90 4.14
CA GLY A 94 -1.38 8.11 4.47
C GLY A 94 -2.08 8.79 3.28
N GLY A 95 -2.34 8.05 2.19
CA GLY A 95 -3.02 8.42 0.96
C GLY A 95 -3.46 7.15 0.22
N PRO A 96 -3.84 7.22 -1.06
CA PRO A 96 -4.50 6.10 -1.74
C PRO A 96 -3.59 4.92 -2.10
N GLY A 97 -2.29 4.98 -1.78
CA GLY A 97 -1.34 3.91 -2.08
C GLY A 97 -1.61 2.66 -1.25
N LEU A 98 -1.92 1.54 -1.90
CA LEU A 98 -2.08 0.23 -1.26
C LEU A 98 -0.72 -0.30 -0.80
N ILE A 99 -0.59 -0.61 0.48
CA ILE A 99 0.61 -1.23 1.07
C ILE A 99 0.46 -2.76 1.06
N GLY A 100 -0.71 -3.27 1.40
CA GLY A 100 -0.93 -4.69 1.57
C GLY A 100 -2.18 -5.00 2.38
N ARG A 101 -2.13 -6.08 3.16
CA ARG A 101 -3.25 -6.52 4.01
C ARG A 101 -2.78 -7.10 5.33
N ILE A 102 -3.63 -7.07 6.34
CA ILE A 102 -3.37 -7.72 7.62
C ILE A 102 -3.33 -9.23 7.43
N ALA A 103 -2.23 -9.87 7.84
CA ALA A 103 -2.02 -11.31 7.76
C ALA A 103 -2.16 -11.99 9.12
N GLU A 104 -1.68 -11.33 10.19
CA GLU A 104 -1.77 -11.84 11.56
C GLU A 104 -2.19 -10.70 12.50
N VAL A 105 -2.99 -11.03 13.52
CA VAL A 105 -3.45 -10.07 14.52
C VAL A 105 -3.17 -10.60 15.92
N ALA A 106 -2.49 -9.79 16.72
CA ALA A 106 -2.35 -9.93 18.16
C ALA A 106 -3.21 -8.87 18.88
N PRO A 107 -3.34 -8.90 20.22
CA PRO A 107 -4.20 -7.95 20.93
C PRO A 107 -3.87 -6.47 20.67
N ARG A 108 -2.58 -6.13 20.55
CA ARG A 108 -2.09 -4.74 20.41
C ARG A 108 -1.18 -4.51 19.21
N THR A 109 -0.90 -5.54 18.42
CA THR A 109 -0.06 -5.46 17.23
C THR A 109 -0.66 -6.32 16.12
N ALA A 110 -0.24 -6.08 14.89
CA ALA A 110 -0.64 -6.87 13.73
C ALA A 110 0.51 -6.92 12.73
N LYS A 111 0.58 -8.00 11.95
CA LYS A 111 1.50 -8.13 10.83
C LYS A 111 0.77 -7.82 9.53
N VAL A 112 1.38 -6.99 8.71
CA VAL A 112 0.91 -6.63 7.37
C VAL A 112 1.74 -7.42 6.36
N GLN A 113 1.09 -8.25 5.54
CA GLN A 113 1.73 -8.81 4.34
C GLN A 113 1.79 -7.72 3.28
N LEU A 114 3.00 -7.38 2.83
CA LEU A 114 3.20 -6.33 1.84
C LEU A 114 2.75 -6.79 0.45
N LEU A 115 2.37 -5.85 -0.41
CA LEU A 115 1.92 -6.15 -1.76
C LEU A 115 3.06 -6.62 -2.69
N ASN A 116 4.31 -6.24 -2.39
CA ASN A 116 5.49 -6.75 -3.10
C ASN A 116 6.00 -8.11 -2.59
N ASP A 117 5.27 -8.74 -1.66
CA ASP A 117 5.51 -10.12 -1.27
C ASP A 117 5.07 -11.07 -2.41
N PRO A 118 5.89 -12.05 -2.85
CA PRO A 118 5.55 -13.01 -3.89
C PRO A 118 4.31 -13.89 -3.62
N GLN A 119 3.82 -13.95 -2.39
CA GLN A 119 2.59 -14.64 -1.99
C GLN A 119 1.40 -13.67 -1.82
N SER A 120 1.61 -12.38 -2.09
CA SER A 120 0.57 -11.37 -2.09
C SER A 120 0.00 -11.17 -3.49
N ALA A 121 -1.32 -11.12 -3.58
CA ALA A 121 -2.04 -10.91 -4.83
C ALA A 121 -3.27 -10.03 -4.59
N VAL A 122 -3.54 -9.11 -5.51
CA VAL A 122 -4.71 -8.22 -5.48
C VAL A 122 -5.35 -8.10 -6.85
N ALA A 123 -6.68 -8.20 -6.90
CA ALA A 123 -7.43 -7.93 -8.12
C ALA A 123 -7.36 -6.44 -8.44
N ALA A 124 -6.92 -6.11 -9.66
CA ALA A 124 -6.63 -4.76 -10.08
C ALA A 124 -7.21 -4.46 -11.47
N LEU A 125 -7.21 -3.18 -11.83
CA LEU A 125 -7.58 -2.69 -13.14
C LEU A 125 -6.65 -1.56 -13.59
N LEU A 126 -6.53 -1.38 -14.89
CA LEU A 126 -5.88 -0.22 -15.49
C LEU A 126 -6.83 0.98 -15.45
N GLN A 127 -6.33 2.15 -15.05
CA GLN A 127 -7.15 3.35 -14.93
C GLN A 127 -7.73 3.77 -16.30
N THR A 128 -6.94 3.66 -17.38
CA THR A 128 -7.29 4.14 -18.72
C THR A 128 -8.26 3.20 -19.44
N SER A 129 -7.85 1.95 -19.67
CA SER A 129 -8.65 0.97 -20.42
C SER A 129 -9.69 0.24 -19.57
N ARG A 130 -9.60 0.32 -18.22
CA ARG A 130 -10.40 -0.48 -17.28
C ARG A 130 -10.18 -1.99 -17.41
N ALA A 131 -9.16 -2.41 -18.15
CA ALA A 131 -8.75 -3.81 -18.25
C ALA A 131 -8.40 -4.34 -16.87
N THR A 132 -8.96 -5.51 -16.53
CA THR A 132 -8.75 -6.17 -15.25
C THR A 132 -7.62 -7.18 -15.30
N GLY A 133 -6.99 -7.43 -14.16
CA GLY A 133 -5.98 -8.46 -13.99
C GLY A 133 -5.68 -8.73 -12.52
N LEU A 134 -4.70 -9.58 -12.26
CA LEU A 134 -4.21 -9.90 -10.93
C LEU A 134 -2.81 -9.31 -10.75
N VAL A 135 -2.63 -8.42 -9.78
CA VAL A 135 -1.31 -7.92 -9.41
C VAL A 135 -0.70 -8.84 -8.37
N VAL A 136 0.50 -9.33 -8.64
CA VAL A 136 1.27 -10.25 -7.78
C VAL A 136 2.65 -9.64 -7.48
N GLY A 137 3.11 -9.73 -6.24
CA GLY A 137 4.46 -9.33 -5.87
C GLY A 137 5.53 -10.19 -6.54
N GLN A 138 6.71 -9.63 -6.78
CA GLN A 138 7.84 -10.33 -7.38
C GLN A 138 9.03 -10.38 -6.40
N SER A 139 9.92 -11.36 -6.58
CA SER A 139 11.08 -11.54 -5.68
C SER A 139 12.05 -10.37 -5.72
N ASP A 140 12.11 -9.62 -6.82
CA ASP A 140 12.89 -8.39 -6.97
C ASP A 140 12.22 -7.15 -6.33
N GLY A 141 11.02 -7.30 -5.77
CA GLY A 141 10.24 -6.24 -5.15
C GLY A 141 9.39 -5.39 -6.12
N THR A 142 9.42 -5.70 -7.42
CA THR A 142 8.45 -5.14 -8.38
C THR A 142 7.10 -5.85 -8.25
N LEU A 143 6.11 -5.35 -8.98
CA LEU A 143 4.80 -5.98 -9.11
C LEU A 143 4.61 -6.43 -10.55
N ARG A 144 3.90 -7.54 -10.75
CA ARG A 144 3.49 -8.00 -12.06
C ARG A 144 1.98 -8.10 -12.12
N MET A 145 1.36 -7.44 -13.09
CA MET A 145 -0.07 -7.58 -13.38
C MET A 145 -0.25 -8.65 -14.45
N GLU A 146 -0.92 -9.74 -14.10
CA GLU A 146 -1.15 -10.90 -14.94
C GLU A 146 -2.63 -11.05 -15.31
N TYR A 147 -2.91 -11.97 -16.24
CA TYR A 147 -4.27 -12.31 -16.70
C TYR A 147 -5.04 -11.15 -17.33
N ILE A 148 -4.32 -10.22 -17.97
CA ILE A 148 -4.96 -9.16 -18.75
C ILE A 148 -5.30 -9.74 -20.12
N ARG A 149 -6.55 -9.62 -20.58
CA ARG A 149 -6.97 -10.19 -21.87
C ARG A 149 -6.15 -9.58 -23.02
N GLN A 150 -5.83 -10.39 -24.03
CA GLN A 150 -4.96 -9.98 -25.13
C GLN A 150 -5.52 -8.79 -25.95
N GLU A 151 -6.84 -8.69 -26.06
CA GLU A 151 -7.53 -7.62 -26.77
C GLU A 151 -7.55 -6.27 -26.02
N GLU A 152 -7.21 -6.27 -24.73
CA GLU A 152 -7.20 -5.05 -23.91
C GLU A 152 -5.98 -4.19 -24.22
N THR A 153 -6.15 -2.87 -24.16
CA THR A 153 -5.03 -1.94 -24.37
C THR A 153 -4.30 -1.67 -23.06
N ILE A 154 -2.98 -1.80 -23.07
CA ILE A 154 -2.08 -1.45 -21.97
C ILE A 154 -1.01 -0.50 -22.50
N ASN A 155 -0.78 0.60 -21.79
CA ASN A 155 0.30 1.53 -22.13
C ASN A 155 1.28 1.67 -20.96
N VAL A 156 2.56 1.84 -21.29
CA VAL A 156 3.55 2.30 -20.31
C VAL A 156 3.11 3.66 -19.76
N GLY A 157 3.10 3.79 -18.44
CA GLY A 157 2.60 4.97 -17.74
C GLY A 157 1.16 4.85 -17.24
N ASP A 158 0.41 3.80 -17.64
CA ASP A 158 -0.93 3.57 -17.10
C ASP A 158 -0.88 3.33 -15.59
N ARG A 159 -1.83 3.93 -14.87
CA ARG A 159 -2.00 3.72 -13.43
C ARG A 159 -2.76 2.42 -13.19
N VAL A 160 -2.31 1.66 -12.20
CA VAL A 160 -2.94 0.42 -11.76
C VAL A 160 -3.66 0.70 -10.45
N LEU A 161 -4.95 0.34 -10.41
CA LEU A 161 -5.84 0.57 -9.27
C LEU A 161 -6.46 -0.74 -8.79
N THR A 162 -6.85 -0.82 -7.52
CA THR A 162 -7.62 -1.98 -7.02
C THR A 162 -8.98 -2.04 -7.70
N SER A 163 -9.40 -3.23 -8.12
CA SER A 163 -10.66 -3.39 -8.84
C SER A 163 -11.88 -3.43 -7.92
N GLY A 164 -11.68 -3.74 -6.65
CA GLY A 164 -12.72 -4.01 -5.67
C GLY A 164 -13.35 -5.41 -5.80
N LEU A 165 -12.91 -6.21 -6.78
CA LEU A 165 -13.42 -7.56 -6.99
C LEU A 165 -13.05 -8.47 -5.83
N GLY A 166 -13.99 -9.33 -5.43
CA GLY A 166 -13.86 -10.21 -4.26
C GLY A 166 -14.32 -9.57 -2.94
N GLY A 167 -14.53 -8.25 -2.89
CA GLY A 167 -15.17 -7.59 -1.74
C GLY A 167 -14.28 -7.40 -0.50
N PHE A 168 -13.01 -7.81 -0.52
CA PHE A 168 -12.09 -7.70 0.62
C PHE A 168 -11.25 -6.42 0.62
N ILE A 169 -11.12 -5.75 -0.53
CA ILE A 169 -10.33 -4.53 -0.69
C ILE A 169 -11.22 -3.50 -1.40
N PRO A 170 -11.25 -2.23 -0.95
CA PRO A 170 -12.02 -1.20 -1.62
C PRO A 170 -11.49 -0.94 -3.03
N LYS A 171 -12.38 -0.45 -3.88
CA LYS A 171 -12.04 -0.06 -5.25
C LYS A 171 -11.18 1.21 -5.28
N ASP A 172 -10.39 1.35 -6.34
CA ASP A 172 -9.70 2.57 -6.76
C ASP A 172 -8.47 2.98 -5.91
N LEU A 173 -8.01 2.13 -4.98
CA LEU A 173 -6.73 2.32 -4.32
C LEU A 173 -5.59 2.18 -5.34
N VAL A 174 -4.58 3.05 -5.24
CA VAL A 174 -3.46 3.10 -6.17
C VAL A 174 -2.46 2.00 -5.84
N VAL A 175 -2.19 1.13 -6.80
CA VAL A 175 -1.19 0.07 -6.68
C VAL A 175 0.16 0.57 -7.20
N GLY A 176 0.17 1.20 -8.38
CA GLY A 176 1.40 1.57 -9.05
C GLY A 176 1.20 2.08 -10.47
N GLN A 177 2.27 2.02 -11.25
CA GLN A 177 2.31 2.45 -12.64
C GLN A 177 2.99 1.41 -13.52
N VAL A 178 2.41 1.14 -14.68
CA VAL A 178 2.99 0.24 -15.69
C VAL A 178 4.32 0.82 -16.20
N VAL A 179 5.38 0.03 -16.13
CA VAL A 179 6.72 0.38 -16.63
C VAL A 179 7.15 -0.44 -17.83
N GLU A 180 6.56 -1.62 -18.02
CA GLU A 180 6.83 -2.51 -19.14
C GLU A 180 5.56 -3.31 -19.48
N VAL A 181 5.32 -3.52 -20.77
CA VAL A 181 4.22 -4.36 -21.27
C VAL A 181 4.84 -5.62 -21.86
N GLN A 182 4.37 -6.78 -21.40
CA GLN A 182 4.80 -8.10 -21.83
C GLN A 182 3.67 -8.76 -22.59
N GLN A 183 3.75 -8.66 -23.92
CA GLN A 183 2.74 -9.18 -24.84
C GLN A 183 3.38 -10.19 -25.79
N THR A 184 2.73 -11.36 -25.92
CA THR A 184 3.12 -12.42 -26.87
C THR A 184 1.92 -12.71 -27.78
N ASP A 185 2.12 -12.74 -29.10
CA ASP A 185 1.02 -12.83 -30.08
C ASP A 185 0.19 -14.13 -30.02
N TYR A 186 0.72 -15.18 -29.39
CA TYR A 186 0.08 -16.51 -29.33
C TYR A 186 -0.55 -16.83 -27.97
N GLU A 187 -0.45 -15.91 -26.99
CA GLU A 187 -1.02 -16.09 -25.66
C GLU A 187 -2.41 -15.45 -25.57
N SER A 188 -3.32 -16.08 -24.81
CA SER A 188 -4.66 -15.53 -24.57
C SER A 188 -4.67 -14.35 -23.59
N PHE A 189 -3.56 -14.19 -22.86
CA PHE A 189 -3.37 -13.15 -21.86
C PHE A 189 -1.99 -12.52 -22.05
N GLN A 190 -1.92 -11.25 -21.69
CA GLN A 190 -0.70 -10.46 -21.59
C GLN A 190 -0.46 -10.06 -20.13
N ALA A 191 0.75 -9.57 -19.85
CA ALA A 191 1.16 -9.11 -18.53
C ALA A 191 1.81 -7.73 -18.61
N ALA A 192 1.95 -7.09 -17.46
CA ALA A 192 2.66 -5.82 -17.32
C ALA A 192 3.52 -5.82 -16.07
N ILE A 193 4.73 -5.26 -16.15
CA ILE A 193 5.53 -4.95 -14.97
C ILE A 193 5.07 -3.60 -14.44
N VAL A 194 4.81 -3.55 -13.14
CA VAL A 194 4.24 -2.41 -12.43
C VAL A 194 5.21 -1.98 -11.34
N ARG A 195 5.59 -0.71 -11.38
CA ARG A 195 6.32 -0.08 -10.29
C ARG A 195 5.32 0.29 -9.18
N PRO A 196 5.51 -0.19 -7.94
CA PRO A 196 4.66 0.21 -6.82
C PRO A 196 4.68 1.73 -6.63
N VAL A 197 3.53 2.32 -6.25
CA VAL A 197 3.47 3.73 -5.84
C VAL A 197 4.07 3.94 -4.44
N VAL A 198 4.03 2.90 -3.62
CA VAL A 198 4.52 2.91 -2.24
C VAL A 198 6.00 2.55 -2.21
N ASP A 199 6.77 3.32 -1.46
CA ASP A 199 8.13 2.96 -1.08
C ASP A 199 8.13 2.19 0.24
N TYR A 200 8.17 0.86 0.14
CA TYR A 200 8.09 -0.04 1.29
C TYR A 200 9.26 0.13 2.29
N ALA A 201 10.41 0.65 1.85
CA ALA A 201 11.57 0.85 2.72
C ALA A 201 11.40 2.03 3.69
N ARG A 202 10.50 2.98 3.37
CA ARG A 202 10.29 4.23 4.12
C ARG A 202 8.92 4.31 4.79
N LEU A 203 8.27 3.17 5.04
CA LEU A 203 6.97 3.11 5.70
C LEU A 203 7.08 3.41 7.20
N GLU A 204 6.63 4.57 7.64
CA GLU A 204 6.59 4.95 9.07
C GLU A 204 5.17 4.91 9.62
N LEU A 205 4.22 5.46 8.86
CA LEU A 205 2.81 5.57 9.22
C LEU A 205 1.95 4.85 8.18
N VAL A 206 0.96 4.11 8.65
CA VAL A 206 -0.01 3.41 7.81
C VAL A 206 -1.43 3.61 8.29
N LEU A 207 -2.39 3.36 7.41
CA LEU A 207 -3.82 3.33 7.73
C LEU A 207 -4.35 1.93 7.47
N VAL A 208 -5.01 1.35 8.45
CA VAL A 208 -5.79 0.11 8.30
C VAL A 208 -7.22 0.49 7.97
N ILE A 209 -7.74 0.04 6.84
CA ILE A 209 -9.14 0.25 6.44
C ILE A 209 -9.98 -0.79 7.18
N THR A 210 -10.84 -0.34 8.09
CA THR A 210 -11.66 -1.21 8.93
C THR A 210 -13.10 -1.34 8.42
N ASP A 211 -13.57 -0.39 7.61
CA ASP A 211 -14.88 -0.45 6.98
C ASP A 211 -14.91 0.32 5.64
N PHE A 212 -15.61 -0.23 4.65
CA PHE A 212 -15.79 0.36 3.32
C PHE A 212 -16.98 -0.29 2.61
N ALA A 213 -17.55 0.41 1.62
CA ALA A 213 -18.63 -0.16 0.81
C ALA A 213 -18.05 -1.15 -0.23
N PRO A 214 -18.37 -2.46 -0.15
CA PRO A 214 -17.87 -3.43 -1.11
C PRO A 214 -18.51 -3.21 -2.48
N VAL A 215 -17.78 -3.57 -3.55
CA VAL A 215 -18.36 -3.59 -4.89
C VAL A 215 -19.42 -4.68 -4.95
N PRO A 216 -20.68 -4.38 -5.33
CA PRO A 216 -21.71 -5.40 -5.49
C PRO A 216 -21.24 -6.45 -6.49
N VAL A 217 -21.28 -7.71 -6.10
CA VAL A 217 -21.06 -8.81 -7.04
C VAL A 217 -22.38 -9.01 -7.77
N GLU A 218 -22.45 -8.63 -9.04
CA GLU A 218 -23.58 -9.02 -9.90
C GLU A 218 -23.49 -10.54 -10.08
N VAL A 219 -24.28 -11.28 -9.30
CA VAL A 219 -24.52 -12.70 -9.53
C VAL A 219 -25.56 -12.82 -10.64
N GLU A 220 -25.09 -13.14 -11.85
CA GLU A 220 -25.94 -13.63 -12.95
C GLU A 220 -26.44 -15.06 -12.68
#